data_AF-A0A6A0AZP5-F1
#
_entry.id   AF-A0A6A0AZP5-F1
#
_cell.length_a   1.000
_cell.length_b   1.000
_cell.length_c   1.000
_cell.angle_alpha   90.00
_cell.angle_beta   90.00
_cell.angle_gamma   90.00
#
_symmetry.space_group_name_H-M   'P 1'
#
loop_
_entity.id
_entity.type
_entity.pdbx_description
1 polymer ?
#
loop_
_entity_poly.entity_id
_entity_poly.type
_entity_poly.pdbx_seq_one_letter_code
_entity_poly.pdbx_strand_id
1 'polypeptide(L)'
;MKQYAQQQDWLTLIQIAFYPTELTSAELLWAHAKEKIANRTFRSNDELHRAARNALRYVQRHLELLLAFLAETVLELAPPASSP
;
A
#
# COMPACT_ATOMS: atom_id res chain seq x y z
N MET A 1 16.74 -12.07 -2.55
CA MET A 1 16.20 -10.71 -2.32
C MET A 1 17.15 -9.81 -1.56
N LYS A 2 17.56 -10.15 -0.32
CA LYS A 2 18.52 -9.31 0.44
C LYS A 2 19.82 -9.00 -0.32
N GLN A 3 20.39 -10.02 -0.97
CA GLN A 3 21.62 -9.88 -1.75
C GLN A 3 21.46 -9.03 -3.03
N TYR A 4 20.26 -8.96 -3.61
CA TYR A 4 19.95 -8.08 -4.74
C TYR A 4 19.79 -6.63 -4.28
N ALA A 5 19.11 -6.41 -3.15
CA ALA A 5 18.98 -5.07 -2.58
C ALA A 5 20.32 -4.49 -2.11
N GLN A 6 21.23 -5.32 -1.58
CA GLN A 6 22.58 -4.90 -1.23
C GLN A 6 23.44 -4.45 -2.43
N GLN A 7 23.03 -4.79 -3.65
CA GLN A 7 23.71 -4.39 -4.89
C GLN A 7 23.11 -3.11 -5.51
N GLN A 8 22.06 -2.55 -4.91
CA GLN A 8 21.32 -1.42 -5.47
C GLN A 8 21.26 -0.28 -4.46
N ASP A 9 22.00 0.80 -4.73
CA ASP A 9 22.09 1.97 -3.85
C ASP A 9 20.75 2.72 -3.70
N TRP A 10 19.79 2.46 -4.61
CA TRP A 10 18.47 3.09 -4.63
C TRP A 10 17.37 2.29 -3.91
N LEU A 11 17.66 1.09 -3.37
CA LEU A 11 16.66 0.21 -2.77
C LEU A 11 16.90 -0.03 -1.29
N THR A 12 16.09 0.59 -0.44
CA THR A 12 16.11 0.35 1.01
C THR A 12 15.12 -0.77 1.38
N LEU A 13 15.60 -1.80 2.08
CA LEU A 13 14.74 -2.85 2.64
C LEU A 13 14.37 -2.51 4.08
N ILE A 14 13.06 -2.38 4.34
CA ILE A 14 12.52 -2.14 5.68
C ILE A 14 11.90 -3.44 6.18
N GLN A 15 12.34 -3.92 7.33
CA GLN A 15 11.76 -5.10 7.97
C GLN A 15 10.59 -4.67 8.84
N ILE A 16 9.39 -5.12 8.48
CA ILE A 16 8.18 -4.89 9.28
C ILE A 16 8.09 -5.99 10.34
N ALA A 17 7.82 -5.62 11.59
CA ALA A 17 7.62 -6.59 12.67
C ALA A 17 6.38 -7.46 12.40
N PHE A 18 6.46 -8.75 12.71
CA PHE A 18 5.40 -9.74 12.42
C PHE A 18 4.06 -9.43 13.13
N TYR A 19 4.09 -8.60 14.16
CA TYR A 19 2.91 -8.07 14.82
C TYR A 19 2.90 -6.55 14.69
N PRO A 20 2.09 -5.98 13.80
CA PRO A 20 1.75 -4.59 13.93
C PRO A 20 0.28 -4.52 14.37
N THR A 21 0.07 -4.05 15.60
CA THR A 21 -1.27 -3.55 16.03
C THR A 21 -1.69 -2.37 15.13
N GLU A 22 -0.72 -1.75 14.46
CA GLU A 22 -0.90 -0.75 13.42
C GLU A 22 -1.01 -1.42 12.05
N LEU A 23 -1.98 -1.03 11.23
CA LEU A 23 -2.07 -1.55 9.87
C LEU A 23 -0.92 -0.98 9.03
N THR A 24 -0.23 -1.84 8.26
CA THR A 24 0.69 -1.38 7.21
C THR A 24 -0.05 -0.49 6.20
N SER A 25 0.64 0.39 5.46
CA SER A 25 -0.04 1.29 4.51
C SER A 25 -0.85 0.51 3.46
N ALA A 26 -0.40 -0.70 3.10
CA ALA A 26 -1.12 -1.60 2.21
C ALA A 26 -2.43 -2.13 2.84
N GLU A 27 -2.44 -2.37 4.14
CA GLU A 27 -3.63 -2.81 4.87
C GLU A 27 -4.62 -1.67 5.11
N LEU A 28 -4.15 -0.45 5.38
CA LEU A 28 -4.98 0.77 5.43
C LEU A 28 -5.63 1.05 4.07
N LEU A 29 -4.83 0.98 3.00
CA LEU A 29 -5.32 1.05 1.62
C LEU A 29 -6.41 0.00 1.37
N TRP A 30 -6.18 -1.24 1.81
CA TRP A 30 -7.14 -2.33 1.62
C TRP A 30 -8.41 -2.13 2.46
N ALA A 31 -8.30 -1.60 3.68
CA ALA A 31 -9.46 -1.24 4.51
C ALA A 31 -10.33 -0.21 3.78
N HIS A 32 -9.73 0.85 3.23
CA HIS A 32 -10.45 1.87 2.47
C HIS A 32 -11.06 1.32 1.18
N ALA A 33 -10.33 0.48 0.44
CA ALA A 33 -10.84 -0.14 -0.77
C ALA A 33 -12.03 -1.07 -0.47
N LYS A 34 -12.00 -1.79 0.65
CA LYS A 34 -13.09 -2.66 1.12
C LYS A 34 -14.38 -1.87 1.38
N GLU A 35 -14.30 -0.68 1.98
CA GLU A 35 -15.49 0.17 2.19
C GLU A 35 -16.18 0.53 0.88
N LYS A 36 -15.43 0.74 -0.20
CA LYS A 36 -15.99 1.08 -1.53
C LYS A 36 -16.72 -0.10 -2.20
N ILE A 37 -16.41 -1.33 -1.79
CA ILE A 37 -17.06 -2.55 -2.30
C ILE A 37 -17.99 -3.20 -1.27
N ALA A 38 -18.04 -2.67 -0.05
CA ALA A 38 -18.92 -3.15 1.00
C ALA A 38 -20.38 -3.06 0.59
N ASN A 39 -21.22 -3.93 1.16
CA ASN A 39 -22.66 -3.99 0.91
C ASN A 39 -23.06 -4.25 -0.55
N ARG A 40 -22.15 -4.78 -1.38
CA ARG A 40 -22.46 -5.27 -2.73
C ARG A 40 -22.47 -6.79 -2.77
N THR A 41 -23.53 -7.34 -3.35
CA THR A 41 -23.59 -8.76 -3.71
C THR A 41 -23.02 -8.93 -5.12
N PHE A 42 -22.02 -9.79 -5.26
CA PHE A 42 -21.41 -10.11 -6.56
C PHE A 42 -21.97 -11.43 -7.08
N ARG A 43 -22.29 -11.49 -8.37
CA ARG A 43 -22.80 -12.69 -9.04
C ARG A 43 -21.71 -13.53 -9.69
N SER A 44 -20.50 -12.99 -9.81
CA SER A 44 -19.32 -13.71 -10.32
C SER A 44 -18.01 -13.15 -9.77
N ASN A 45 -16.95 -13.95 -9.88
CA ASN A 45 -15.60 -13.52 -9.54
C ASN A 45 -15.14 -12.34 -10.42
N ASP A 46 -15.49 -12.34 -11.71
CA ASP A 46 -15.15 -11.23 -12.60
C ASP A 46 -15.78 -9.90 -12.16
N GLU A 47 -16.99 -9.95 -11.60
CA GLU A 47 -17.66 -8.76 -11.06
C GLU A 47 -16.93 -8.22 -9.83
N LEU A 48 -16.56 -9.11 -8.90
CA LEU A 48 -15.74 -8.75 -7.74
C LEU A 48 -14.39 -8.18 -8.17
N HIS A 49 -13.69 -8.82 -9.10
CA HIS A 49 -12.38 -8.39 -9.59
C HIS A 49 -12.45 -7.00 -10.23
N ARG A 50 -13.49 -6.73 -11.04
CA ARG A 50 -13.72 -5.40 -11.61
C ARG A 50 -14.02 -4.37 -10.54
N ALA A 51 -14.83 -4.71 -9.54
CA ALA A 51 -15.17 -3.80 -8.44
C ALA A 51 -13.94 -3.45 -7.59
N ALA A 52 -13.14 -4.45 -7.20
CA ALA A 52 -11.89 -4.25 -6.47
C ALA A 52 -10.89 -3.40 -7.26
N ARG A 53 -10.74 -3.66 -8.57
CA ARG A 53 -9.86 -2.85 -9.44
C ARG A 53 -10.31 -1.40 -9.54
N ASN A 54 -11.61 -1.15 -9.59
CA ASN A 54 -12.15 0.21 -9.63
C ASN A 54 -11.97 0.93 -8.29
N ALA A 55 -12.12 0.25 -7.16
CA ALA A 55 -11.84 0.80 -5.84
C ALA A 55 -10.35 1.18 -5.70
N LEU A 56 -9.43 0.32 -6.17
CA LEU A 56 -8.00 0.63 -6.18
C LEU A 56 -7.67 1.80 -7.11
N ARG A 57 -8.28 1.86 -8.30
CA ARG A 57 -8.10 2.99 -9.23
C ARG A 57 -8.59 4.32 -8.66
N TYR A 58 -9.63 4.29 -7.82
CA TYR A 58 -10.06 5.49 -7.10
C TYR A 58 -8.92 5.99 -6.21
N VAL A 59 -8.35 5.13 -5.36
CA VAL A 59 -7.24 5.53 -4.48
C VAL A 59 -6.01 5.99 -5.28
N GLN A 60 -5.68 5.33 -6.38
CA GLN A 60 -4.58 5.74 -7.26
C GLN A 60 -4.75 7.15 -7.87
N ARG A 61 -5.99 7.61 -8.05
CA ARG A 61 -6.29 8.96 -8.57
C ARG A 61 -6.27 10.03 -7.48
N HIS A 62 -6.32 9.62 -6.22
CA HIS A 62 -6.37 10.48 -5.04
C HIS A 62 -5.05 10.33 -4.28
N LEU A 63 -3.99 10.96 -4.82
CA LEU A 63 -2.63 10.85 -4.30
C LEU A 63 -2.55 11.32 -2.83
N GLU A 64 -3.41 12.25 -2.42
CA GLU A 64 -3.59 12.70 -1.04
C GLU A 64 -3.96 11.55 -0.08
N LEU A 65 -4.74 10.55 -0.52
CA LEU A 65 -5.07 9.38 0.29
C LEU A 65 -3.86 8.47 0.44
N LEU A 66 -3.09 8.27 -0.63
CA LEU A 66 -1.85 7.50 -0.58
C LEU A 66 -0.83 8.13 0.37
N LEU A 67 -0.69 9.46 0.32
CA LEU A 67 0.17 10.20 1.24
C LEU A 67 -0.31 10.11 2.69
N ALA A 68 -1.63 10.16 2.93
CA ALA A 68 -2.19 9.99 4.27
C ALA A 68 -1.92 8.58 4.83
N PHE A 69 -2.09 7.52 4.04
CA PHE A 69 -1.78 6.15 4.47
C PHE A 69 -0.28 5.92 4.73
N LEU A 70 0.59 6.64 4.02
CA LEU A 70 2.03 6.61 4.29
C LEU A 70 2.36 7.38 5.57
N ALA A 71 1.75 8.54 5.79
CA ALA A 71 1.95 9.36 6.99
C ALA A 71 1.41 8.72 8.28
N GLU A 72 0.35 7.90 8.18
CA GLU A 72 -0.16 7.10 9.30
C GLU A 72 0.78 5.94 9.68
N THR A 73 1.75 5.60 8.83
CA THR A 73 2.75 4.58 9.14
C THR A 73 4.08 5.21 9.52
N VAL A 74 4.84 4.54 10.40
CA VAL A 74 6.23 4.94 10.79
C VAL A 74 7.23 4.84 9.62
N LEU A 75 6.77 4.59 8.39
CA LEU A 75 7.59 4.68 7.18
C LEU A 75 7.82 6.16 6.82
N GLU A 76 8.74 6.81 7.53
CA GLU A 76 9.30 8.07 7.05
C GLU A 76 10.02 7.81 5.72
N LEU A 77 9.57 8.48 4.66
CA LEU A 77 10.26 8.54 3.37
C LEU A 77 11.52 9.39 3.55
N ALA A 78 12.58 8.79 4.11
CA ALA A 78 13.89 9.41 4.11
C ALA A 78 14.31 9.61 2.64
N PRO A 79 14.78 10.81 2.25
CA PRO A 79 15.36 10.99 0.93
C PRO A 79 16.53 10.00 0.75
N PRO A 80 16.75 9.47 -0.47
CA PRO A 80 17.86 8.57 -0.71
C PRO A 80 19.14 9.27 -0.26
N ALA A 81 19.98 8.57 0.51
CA ALA A 81 21.28 9.09 0.90
C ALA A 81 22.00 9.55 -0.37
N SER A 82 22.34 10.83 -0.43
CA SER A 82 23.14 11.34 -1.55
C SER A 82 24.48 10.62 -1.49
N SER A 83 24.73 9.75 -2.47
CA SER A 83 26.05 9.13 -2.61
C SER A 83 27.11 10.24 -2.80
N PRO A 84 28.29 10.12 -2.17
CA PRO A 84 29.41 11.04 -2.36
C PRO A 84 30.01 10.98 -3.77
#